data_AF-A0A8S2FXQ2-F1
#
_entry.id   AF-A0A8S2FXQ2-F1
#
_cell.length_a   1.000
_cell.length_b   1.000
_cell.length_c   1.000
_cell.angle_alpha   90.00
_cell.angle_beta   90.00
_cell.angle_gamma   90.00
#
_symmetry.space_group_name_H-M   'P 1'
#
loop_
_entity.id
_entity.type
_entity.pdbx_description
1 polymer ?
#
loop_
_entity_poly.entity_id
_entity_poly.type
_entity_poly.pdbx_seq_one_letter_code
_entity_poly.pdbx_strand_id
1 'polypeptide(L)'
;DHLGGLYGLIRARRQAFEHLQLPYENVLLLCPNKLSEVGRRQWSFFNEHEFQDDVTLVYNRSLTNGTLALNDSEKLTDNDKEMEKYLLKTLEHIGMKLIQTVLVEHIYDAHAVVLKHIDGWSLAFSGDCRPSLDFIKAGQNCDVLIHEATYEDGLEIYASQMRHCTMSQAVDVGKQMNAKFIILWHFSQRYAKVPYMKRTPDLKLENVCLSFDNMRIKLSDLPRACKLTGTFESLFIKEQVLYERRSQRRERDPEVLMNNERINSQNKRRDQRYAVPTQQSTDVVQEKPREQESVNEPHESESVKQRIVVSSTT
;
A
#
# COMPACT_ATOMS: atom_id res chain seq x y z
N ASP A 1 -7.10 10.41 -11.97
CA ASP A 1 -6.87 9.35 -12.98
C ASP A 1 -7.58 8.04 -12.63
N HIS A 2 -7.63 7.61 -11.38
CA HIS A 2 -8.14 6.26 -11.02
C HIS A 2 -9.66 6.00 -11.18
N LEU A 3 -10.52 7.02 -11.10
CA LEU A 3 -11.98 6.82 -10.97
C LEU A 3 -12.79 7.08 -12.24
N GLY A 4 -12.18 7.63 -13.29
CA GLY A 4 -12.91 8.11 -14.47
C GLY A 4 -13.69 7.02 -15.21
N GLY A 5 -13.18 5.79 -15.22
CA GLY A 5 -13.83 4.65 -15.86
C GLY A 5 -14.89 3.93 -15.01
N LEU A 6 -14.99 4.24 -13.71
CA LEU A 6 -15.83 3.49 -12.76
C LEU A 6 -17.31 3.49 -13.18
N TYR A 7 -17.85 4.67 -13.50
CA TYR A 7 -19.28 4.80 -13.81
C TYR A 7 -19.64 4.12 -15.13
N GLY A 8 -18.74 4.19 -16.12
CA GLY A 8 -18.89 3.43 -17.37
C GLY A 8 -18.91 1.92 -17.13
N LEU A 9 -18.06 1.42 -16.22
CA LEU A 9 -18.03 0.00 -15.85
C LEU A 9 -19.33 -0.45 -15.15
N ILE A 10 -19.83 0.33 -14.19
CA ILE A 10 -21.08 0.01 -13.47
C ILE A 10 -22.25 0.00 -14.45
N ARG A 11 -22.33 1.00 -15.35
CA ARG A 11 -23.35 1.06 -16.39
C ARG A 11 -23.28 -0.14 -17.35
N ALA A 12 -22.09 -0.48 -17.84
CA ALA A 12 -21.90 -1.62 -18.72
C ALA A 12 -22.28 -2.94 -18.02
N ARG A 13 -22.01 -3.06 -16.71
CA ARG A 13 -22.44 -4.20 -15.90
C ARG A 13 -23.97 -4.28 -15.83
N ARG A 14 -24.67 -3.18 -15.55
CA ARG A 14 -26.14 -3.13 -15.52
C ARG A 14 -26.75 -3.58 -16.84
N GLN A 15 -26.27 -3.01 -17.94
CA GLN A 15 -26.70 -3.39 -19.29
C GLN A 15 -26.48 -4.88 -19.59
N ALA A 16 -25.38 -5.46 -19.09
CA ALA A 16 -25.13 -6.90 -19.25
C ALA A 16 -26.16 -7.75 -18.49
N PHE A 17 -26.53 -7.39 -17.27
CA PHE A 17 -27.58 -8.09 -16.52
C PHE A 17 -28.95 -8.00 -17.20
N GLU A 18 -29.32 -6.81 -17.68
CA GLU A 18 -30.56 -6.58 -18.42
C GLU A 18 -30.61 -7.40 -19.72
N HIS A 19 -29.51 -7.41 -20.47
CA HIS A 19 -29.40 -8.19 -21.69
C HIS A 19 -29.49 -9.70 -21.44
N LEU A 20 -28.92 -10.18 -20.33
CA LEU A 20 -29.00 -11.57 -19.90
C LEU A 20 -30.32 -11.92 -19.21
N GLN A 21 -31.21 -10.95 -19.00
CA GLN A 21 -32.48 -11.11 -18.27
C GLN A 21 -32.29 -11.67 -16.85
N LEU A 22 -31.17 -11.30 -16.22
CA LEU A 22 -30.86 -11.68 -14.84
C LEU A 22 -31.28 -10.56 -13.88
N PRO A 23 -31.74 -10.92 -12.66
CA PRO A 23 -31.96 -9.91 -11.62
C PRO A 23 -30.64 -9.20 -11.32
N TYR A 24 -30.67 -7.87 -11.30
CA TYR A 24 -29.46 -7.09 -11.03
C TYR A 24 -29.03 -7.26 -9.58
N GLU A 25 -27.77 -7.61 -9.38
CA GLU A 25 -27.14 -7.67 -8.06
C GLU A 25 -26.20 -6.48 -7.89
N ASN A 26 -26.35 -5.75 -6.78
CA ASN A 26 -25.52 -4.57 -6.51
C ASN A 26 -24.05 -4.93 -6.40
N VAL A 27 -23.19 -4.08 -6.98
CA VAL A 27 -21.75 -4.25 -6.83
C VAL A 27 -21.29 -3.67 -5.48
N LEU A 28 -20.50 -4.44 -4.75
CA LEU A 28 -19.84 -3.97 -3.54
C LEU A 28 -18.70 -3.02 -3.94
N LEU A 29 -18.82 -1.74 -3.59
CA LEU A 29 -17.87 -0.70 -3.95
C LEU A 29 -17.12 -0.20 -2.70
N LEU A 30 -15.85 -0.59 -2.59
CA LEU A 30 -14.94 -0.08 -1.56
C LEU A 30 -14.41 1.28 -1.99
N CYS A 31 -14.70 2.33 -1.24
CA CYS A 31 -14.37 3.69 -1.65
C CYS A 31 -14.04 4.67 -0.52
N PRO A 32 -13.34 5.78 -0.84
CA PRO A 32 -13.24 6.94 0.05
C PRO A 32 -14.61 7.55 0.37
N ASN A 33 -14.75 8.21 1.52
CA ASN A 33 -16.05 8.78 1.97
C ASN A 33 -16.61 9.78 0.95
N LYS A 34 -15.73 10.58 0.34
CA LYS A 34 -16.09 11.62 -0.64
C LYS A 34 -16.64 11.06 -1.96
N LEU A 35 -16.45 9.78 -2.26
CA LEU A 35 -16.95 9.20 -3.50
C LEU A 35 -18.48 9.16 -3.52
N SER A 36 -19.13 9.05 -2.36
CA SER A 36 -20.60 9.03 -2.27
C SER A 36 -21.24 10.29 -2.87
N GLU A 37 -20.71 11.47 -2.57
CA GLU A 37 -21.23 12.74 -3.07
C GLU A 37 -20.85 12.98 -4.53
N VAL A 38 -19.56 12.84 -4.86
CA VAL A 38 -19.06 13.08 -6.23
C VAL A 38 -19.64 12.06 -7.20
N GLY A 39 -19.79 10.81 -6.76
CA GLY A 39 -20.33 9.71 -7.54
C GLY A 39 -21.78 9.92 -7.90
N ARG A 40 -22.63 10.38 -6.98
CA ARG A 40 -24.02 10.74 -7.31
C ARG A 40 -24.09 11.84 -8.36
N ARG A 41 -23.25 12.87 -8.24
CA ARG A 41 -23.21 13.97 -9.23
C ARG A 41 -22.76 13.45 -10.61
N GLN A 42 -21.70 12.66 -10.67
CA GLN A 42 -21.23 12.10 -11.94
C GLN A 42 -22.24 11.12 -12.54
N TRP A 43 -22.91 10.32 -11.71
CA TRP A 43 -23.96 9.39 -12.14
C TRP A 43 -25.17 10.11 -12.74
N SER A 44 -25.53 11.28 -12.19
CA SER A 44 -26.67 12.07 -12.70
C SER A 44 -26.52 12.49 -14.17
N PHE A 45 -25.30 12.55 -14.72
CA PHE A 45 -25.11 12.81 -16.15
C PHE A 45 -25.64 11.68 -17.06
N PHE A 46 -25.77 10.47 -16.53
CA PHE A 46 -26.30 9.33 -17.28
C PHE A 46 -27.83 9.24 -17.23
N ASN A 47 -28.50 9.92 -16.28
CA ASN A 47 -29.95 10.05 -16.19
C ASN A 47 -30.75 8.72 -16.25
N GLU A 48 -30.15 7.61 -15.81
CA GLU A 48 -30.73 6.25 -15.87
C GLU A 48 -31.46 5.87 -14.56
N HIS A 49 -30.76 5.74 -13.42
CA HIS A 49 -31.30 5.35 -12.10
C HIS A 49 -30.53 6.04 -10.95
N GLU A 50 -30.95 5.88 -9.68
CA GLU A 50 -30.13 6.38 -8.56
C GLU A 50 -28.84 5.56 -8.46
N PHE A 51 -27.71 6.19 -8.15
CA PHE A 51 -26.43 5.48 -8.06
C PHE A 51 -26.46 4.34 -7.04
N GLN A 52 -27.22 4.53 -5.95
CA GLN A 52 -27.43 3.56 -4.89
C GLN A 52 -28.23 2.33 -5.31
N ASP A 53 -28.95 2.38 -6.43
CA ASP A 53 -29.66 1.24 -6.98
C ASP A 53 -28.68 0.21 -7.56
N ASP A 54 -27.47 0.64 -7.95
CA ASP A 54 -26.51 -0.21 -8.63
C ASP A 54 -25.31 -0.63 -7.76
N VAL A 55 -25.06 0.08 -6.65
CA VAL A 55 -23.87 -0.12 -5.80
C VAL A 55 -24.22 -0.19 -4.32
N THR A 56 -23.47 -1.02 -3.59
CA THR A 56 -23.42 -1.00 -2.13
C THR A 56 -22.09 -0.40 -1.70
N LEU A 57 -22.11 0.77 -1.07
CA LEU A 57 -20.90 1.49 -0.66
C LEU A 57 -20.33 0.92 0.65
N VAL A 58 -19.04 0.65 0.66
CA VAL A 58 -18.26 0.34 1.87
C VAL A 58 -17.11 1.32 1.95
N TYR A 59 -17.05 2.08 3.03
CA TYR A 59 -16.04 3.11 3.17
C TYR A 59 -14.69 2.52 3.55
N ASN A 60 -13.62 2.91 2.86
CA ASN A 60 -12.27 2.40 3.10
C ASN A 60 -11.87 2.50 4.58
N ARG A 61 -12.26 3.58 5.26
CA ARG A 61 -11.97 3.79 6.69
C ARG A 61 -12.57 2.76 7.62
N SER A 62 -13.68 2.13 7.24
CA SER A 62 -14.28 1.05 8.04
C SER A 62 -13.43 -0.22 8.06
N LEU A 63 -12.49 -0.36 7.10
CA LEU A 63 -11.70 -1.57 6.90
C LEU A 63 -10.23 -1.41 7.33
N THR A 64 -9.86 -0.32 8.00
CA THR A 64 -8.44 -0.05 8.35
C THR A 64 -7.87 -1.08 9.33
N ASN A 65 -8.74 -1.59 10.20
CA ASN A 65 -8.39 -2.65 11.15
C ASN A 65 -8.69 -4.05 10.59
N GLY A 66 -9.03 -4.14 9.29
CA GLY A 66 -9.44 -5.38 8.63
C GLY A 66 -10.90 -5.77 8.89
N THR A 67 -11.45 -6.63 8.02
CA THR A 67 -12.82 -7.14 8.13
C THR A 67 -13.09 -7.94 9.40
N LEU A 68 -12.05 -8.49 10.04
CA LEU A 68 -12.16 -9.22 11.32
C LEU A 68 -12.43 -8.28 12.51
N ALA A 69 -11.97 -7.02 12.45
CA ALA A 69 -12.07 -6.05 13.53
C ALA A 69 -13.35 -5.19 13.49
N LEU A 70 -14.25 -5.43 12.53
CA LEU A 70 -15.57 -4.78 12.51
C LEU A 70 -16.41 -5.17 13.75
N ASN A 71 -16.09 -6.30 14.39
CA ASN A 71 -16.81 -6.84 15.54
C ASN A 71 -16.50 -6.16 16.90
N ASP A 72 -15.46 -5.33 17.01
CA ASP A 72 -14.93 -4.87 18.33
C ASP A 72 -15.48 -3.52 18.82
N SER A 73 -16.58 -3.04 18.25
CA SER A 73 -17.15 -1.74 18.60
C SER A 73 -18.48 -1.87 19.37
N GLU A 74 -18.43 -1.72 20.70
CA GLU A 74 -19.59 -1.66 21.61
C GLU A 74 -20.57 -0.48 21.34
N LYS A 75 -20.39 0.27 20.24
CA LYS A 75 -21.20 1.45 19.86
C LYS A 75 -21.73 1.41 18.43
N LEU A 76 -21.93 0.24 17.84
CA LEU A 76 -22.54 0.11 16.51
C LEU A 76 -24.06 0.31 16.57
N THR A 77 -24.61 1.09 15.63
CA THR A 77 -26.06 1.16 15.44
C THR A 77 -26.59 -0.16 14.85
N ASP A 78 -27.90 -0.42 14.94
CA ASP A 78 -28.48 -1.65 14.38
C ASP A 78 -28.30 -1.72 12.85
N ASN A 79 -28.30 -0.57 12.16
CA ASN A 79 -28.00 -0.50 10.73
C ASN A 79 -26.54 -0.87 10.42
N ASP A 80 -25.58 -0.47 11.26
CA ASP A 80 -24.18 -0.80 11.04
C ASP A 80 -23.94 -2.31 11.18
N LYS A 81 -24.63 -2.96 12.13
CA LYS A 81 -24.56 -4.42 12.34
C LYS A 81 -25.13 -5.20 11.15
N GLU A 82 -26.26 -4.77 10.59
CA GLU A 82 -26.83 -5.42 9.40
C GLU A 82 -25.93 -5.24 8.17
N MET A 83 -25.34 -4.06 8.00
CA MET A 83 -24.37 -3.81 6.93
C MET A 83 -23.09 -4.65 7.10
N GLU A 84 -22.59 -4.79 8.33
CA GLU A 84 -21.47 -5.66 8.64
C GLU A 84 -21.77 -7.12 8.30
N LYS A 85 -22.94 -7.62 8.73
CA LYS A 85 -23.39 -8.99 8.42
C LYS A 85 -23.54 -9.22 6.92
N TYR A 86 -24.11 -8.25 6.20
CA TYR A 86 -24.20 -8.28 4.74
C TYR A 86 -22.82 -8.34 4.09
N LEU A 87 -21.89 -7.50 4.56
CA LEU A 87 -20.51 -7.48 4.07
C LEU A 87 -19.81 -8.81 4.30
N LEU A 88 -19.83 -9.34 5.53
CA LEU A 88 -19.21 -10.62 5.87
C LEU A 88 -19.74 -11.75 4.99
N LYS A 89 -21.07 -11.86 4.84
CA LYS A 89 -21.70 -12.85 3.97
C LYS A 89 -21.28 -12.70 2.51
N THR A 90 -21.20 -11.46 2.01
CA THR A 90 -20.76 -11.17 0.64
C THR A 90 -19.31 -11.58 0.42
N LEU A 91 -18.44 -11.28 1.38
CA LEU A 91 -17.02 -11.63 1.34
C LEU A 91 -16.80 -13.14 1.40
N GLU A 92 -17.53 -13.84 2.26
CA GLU A 92 -17.52 -15.30 2.31
C GLU A 92 -17.94 -15.92 0.97
N HIS A 93 -18.97 -15.37 0.33
CA HIS A 93 -19.44 -15.86 -0.97
C HIS A 93 -18.40 -15.74 -2.08
N ILE A 94 -17.57 -14.69 -2.07
CA ILE A 94 -16.47 -14.50 -3.03
C ILE A 94 -15.13 -15.09 -2.55
N GLY A 95 -15.13 -15.85 -1.44
CA GLY A 95 -13.92 -16.50 -0.91
C GLY A 95 -12.91 -15.55 -0.28
N MET A 96 -13.31 -14.33 0.10
CA MET A 96 -12.45 -13.37 0.80
C MET A 96 -12.39 -13.68 2.29
N LYS A 97 -11.22 -14.11 2.76
CA LYS A 97 -10.91 -14.34 4.18
C LYS A 97 -10.62 -13.03 4.92
N LEU A 98 -9.94 -12.10 4.27
CA LEU A 98 -9.58 -10.80 4.84
C LEU A 98 -9.59 -9.73 3.75
N ILE A 99 -10.20 -8.59 4.07
CA ILE A 99 -9.91 -7.33 3.41
C ILE A 99 -9.45 -6.34 4.47
N GLN A 100 -8.30 -5.72 4.27
CA GLN A 100 -7.78 -4.68 5.13
C GLN A 100 -7.35 -3.49 4.27
N THR A 101 -7.79 -2.30 4.61
CA THR A 101 -7.29 -1.07 4.00
C THR A 101 -6.20 -0.47 4.89
N VAL A 102 -5.29 0.30 4.30
CA VAL A 102 -4.24 0.99 5.03
C VAL A 102 -4.20 2.43 4.54
N LEU A 103 -4.33 3.39 5.45
CA LEU A 103 -4.19 4.80 5.08
C LEU A 103 -2.74 5.06 4.63
N VAL A 104 -2.58 5.71 3.48
CA VAL A 104 -1.26 5.99 2.89
C VAL A 104 -1.06 7.47 2.59
N GLU A 105 0.19 7.91 2.60
CA GLU A 105 0.53 9.30 2.29
C GLU A 105 0.48 9.55 0.78
N HIS A 106 -0.62 10.12 0.31
CA HIS A 106 -0.80 10.61 -1.07
C HIS A 106 -1.77 11.80 -1.12
N ILE A 107 -3.06 11.58 -1.37
CA ILE A 107 -4.10 12.61 -1.19
C ILE A 107 -4.94 12.31 0.06
N TYR A 108 -5.81 13.24 0.42
CA TYR A 108 -6.75 13.01 1.51
C TYR A 108 -7.56 11.73 1.23
N ASP A 109 -7.60 10.84 2.23
CA ASP A 109 -8.36 9.58 2.17
C ASP A 109 -7.82 8.54 1.16
N ALA A 110 -6.54 8.63 0.77
CA ALA A 110 -5.87 7.61 -0.02
C ALA A 110 -5.58 6.35 0.81
N HIS A 111 -5.89 5.18 0.25
CA HIS A 111 -5.71 3.89 0.92
C HIS A 111 -5.04 2.89 0.00
N ALA A 112 -4.13 2.09 0.57
CA ALA A 112 -3.74 0.80 0.04
C ALA A 112 -4.72 -0.29 0.52
N VAL A 113 -4.69 -1.47 -0.09
CA VAL A 113 -5.53 -2.60 0.30
C VAL A 113 -4.72 -3.89 0.35
N VAL A 114 -5.02 -4.75 1.32
CA VAL A 114 -4.49 -6.09 1.49
C VAL A 114 -5.65 -7.06 1.51
N LEU A 115 -5.57 -8.08 0.66
CA LEU A 115 -6.56 -9.13 0.47
C LEU A 115 -5.96 -10.48 0.82
N LYS A 116 -6.73 -11.33 1.52
CA LYS A 116 -6.41 -12.75 1.69
C LYS A 116 -7.62 -13.58 1.30
N HIS A 117 -7.40 -14.58 0.47
CA HIS A 117 -8.44 -15.50 0.00
C HIS A 117 -8.45 -16.79 0.82
N ILE A 118 -9.59 -17.49 0.85
CA ILE A 118 -9.75 -18.77 1.55
C ILE A 118 -8.84 -19.88 0.99
N ASP A 119 -8.58 -19.85 -0.32
CA ASP A 119 -7.63 -20.72 -1.02
C ASP A 119 -6.15 -20.45 -0.66
N GLY A 120 -5.88 -19.51 0.24
CA GLY A 120 -4.55 -19.28 0.80
C GLY A 120 -3.68 -18.27 0.06
N TRP A 121 -4.12 -17.73 -1.08
CA TRP A 121 -3.41 -16.66 -1.76
C TRP A 121 -3.68 -15.28 -1.14
N SER A 122 -2.72 -14.37 -1.31
CA SER A 122 -2.78 -13.00 -0.78
C SER A 122 -2.28 -11.96 -1.76
N LEU A 123 -2.91 -10.79 -1.76
CA LEU A 123 -2.60 -9.67 -2.65
C LEU A 123 -2.51 -8.37 -1.85
N ALA A 124 -1.44 -7.62 -2.02
CA ALA A 124 -1.32 -6.24 -1.55
C ALA A 124 -1.34 -5.29 -2.75
N PHE A 125 -2.14 -4.24 -2.71
CA PHE A 125 -2.24 -3.22 -3.75
C PHE A 125 -2.08 -1.83 -3.15
N SER A 126 -1.08 -1.09 -3.63
CA SER A 126 -0.66 0.16 -3.00
C SER A 126 -1.62 1.34 -3.19
N GLY A 127 -2.36 1.36 -4.31
CA GLY A 127 -2.85 2.63 -4.86
C GLY A 127 -1.68 3.57 -5.19
N ASP A 128 -1.92 4.87 -5.19
CA ASP A 128 -0.86 5.89 -5.22
C ASP A 128 -0.41 6.21 -3.80
N CYS A 129 0.90 6.14 -3.55
CA CYS A 129 1.45 6.35 -2.21
C CYS A 129 2.95 6.65 -2.21
N ARG A 130 3.39 7.29 -1.14
CA ARG A 130 4.79 7.20 -0.69
C ARG A 130 5.08 5.86 -0.04
N PRO A 131 6.37 5.45 0.09
CA PRO A 131 6.73 4.26 0.84
C PRO A 131 6.12 4.29 2.25
N SER A 132 5.40 3.22 2.61
CA SER A 132 4.60 3.16 3.83
C SER A 132 4.95 1.94 4.67
N LEU A 133 5.45 2.18 5.88
CA LEU A 133 5.75 1.10 6.84
C LEU A 133 4.49 0.37 7.31
N ASP A 134 3.37 1.08 7.45
CA ASP A 134 2.11 0.47 7.85
C ASP A 134 1.57 -0.45 6.75
N PHE A 135 1.76 -0.05 5.49
CA PHE A 135 1.40 -0.91 4.36
C PHE A 135 2.31 -2.14 4.27
N ILE A 136 3.63 -1.98 4.47
CA ILE A 136 4.58 -3.09 4.58
C ILE A 136 4.12 -4.09 5.65
N LYS A 137 3.81 -3.62 6.85
CA LYS A 137 3.36 -4.48 7.97
C LYS A 137 2.06 -5.21 7.65
N ALA A 138 1.08 -4.52 7.07
CA ALA A 138 -0.21 -5.10 6.73
C ALA A 138 -0.09 -6.18 5.65
N GLY A 139 0.76 -5.94 4.64
CA GLY A 139 0.99 -6.85 3.52
C GLY A 139 2.07 -7.92 3.73
N GLN A 140 2.62 -8.04 4.94
CA GLN A 140 3.77 -8.91 5.22
C GLN A 140 3.54 -10.35 4.74
N ASN A 141 4.54 -10.89 4.02
CA ASN A 141 4.55 -12.22 3.41
C ASN A 141 3.44 -12.45 2.37
N CYS A 142 2.98 -11.42 1.66
CA CYS A 142 1.99 -11.60 0.60
C CYS A 142 2.53 -12.36 -0.61
N ASP A 143 1.64 -13.05 -1.35
CA ASP A 143 2.02 -13.74 -2.58
C ASP A 143 2.28 -12.76 -3.73
N VAL A 144 1.48 -11.71 -3.82
CA VAL A 144 1.62 -10.69 -4.87
C VAL A 144 1.50 -9.31 -4.24
N LEU A 145 2.47 -8.45 -4.53
CA LEU A 145 2.39 -7.02 -4.33
C LEU A 145 2.23 -6.34 -5.69
N ILE A 146 1.20 -5.53 -5.86
CA ILE A 146 1.07 -4.58 -6.98
C ILE A 146 1.36 -3.19 -6.41
N HIS A 147 2.49 -2.60 -6.79
CA HIS A 147 2.97 -1.33 -6.21
C HIS A 147 3.19 -0.25 -7.27
N GLU A 148 2.71 0.97 -6.99
CA GLU A 148 2.95 2.11 -7.86
C GLU A 148 4.45 2.42 -7.95
N ALA A 149 4.89 2.77 -9.15
CA ALA A 149 6.28 3.08 -9.47
C ALA A 149 6.31 4.27 -10.43
N THR A 150 5.66 5.36 -10.03
CA THR A 150 5.38 6.51 -10.89
C THR A 150 6.65 7.14 -11.45
N TYR A 151 7.68 7.25 -10.61
CA TYR A 151 8.93 7.94 -10.96
C TYR A 151 10.10 6.99 -11.18
N GLU A 152 11.03 7.43 -12.03
CA GLU A 152 12.33 6.76 -12.18
C GLU A 152 13.29 7.08 -11.04
N ASP A 153 14.31 6.26 -10.88
CA ASP A 153 15.36 6.49 -9.90
C ASP A 153 16.19 7.74 -10.27
N GLY A 154 16.60 8.48 -9.24
CA GLY A 154 17.18 9.82 -9.33
C GLY A 154 16.14 10.96 -9.27
N LEU A 155 14.84 10.64 -9.11
CA LEU A 155 13.76 11.61 -8.87
C LEU A 155 13.11 11.45 -7.49
N GLU A 156 13.82 10.91 -6.50
CA GLU A 156 13.28 10.58 -5.17
C GLU A 156 12.66 11.79 -4.47
N ILE A 157 13.30 12.95 -4.60
CA ILE A 157 12.81 14.23 -4.04
C ILE A 157 11.47 14.60 -4.66
N TYR A 158 11.40 14.54 -6.00
CA TYR A 158 10.20 14.91 -6.74
C TYR A 158 9.07 13.90 -6.47
N ALA A 159 9.39 12.60 -6.44
CA ALA A 159 8.46 11.56 -6.03
C ALA A 159 7.91 11.82 -4.63
N SER A 160 8.77 12.15 -3.66
CA SER A 160 8.38 12.50 -2.30
C SER A 160 7.48 13.74 -2.22
N GLN A 161 7.78 14.78 -3.01
CA GLN A 161 6.98 16.02 -3.07
C GLN A 161 5.60 15.78 -3.70
N MET A 162 5.56 14.99 -4.77
CA MET A 162 4.33 14.60 -5.47
C MET A 162 3.61 13.44 -4.76
N ARG A 163 4.18 12.93 -3.67
CA ARG A 163 3.66 11.84 -2.83
C ARG A 163 3.43 10.53 -3.58
N HIS A 164 4.48 10.09 -4.27
CA HIS A 164 4.57 8.85 -5.02
C HIS A 164 5.87 8.11 -4.71
N CYS A 165 6.07 6.96 -5.34
CA CYS A 165 7.30 6.17 -5.26
C CYS A 165 8.16 6.28 -6.52
N THR A 166 9.47 6.09 -6.35
CA THR A 166 10.33 5.65 -7.44
C THR A 166 10.25 4.13 -7.62
N MET A 167 10.74 3.62 -8.75
CA MET A 167 10.85 2.18 -9.01
C MET A 167 11.63 1.44 -7.93
N SER A 168 12.84 1.90 -7.56
CA SER A 168 13.63 1.24 -6.52
C SER A 168 12.93 1.27 -5.16
N GLN A 169 12.26 2.37 -4.81
CA GLN A 169 11.48 2.46 -3.58
C GLN A 169 10.33 1.44 -3.55
N ALA A 170 9.60 1.28 -4.67
CA ALA A 170 8.52 0.31 -4.78
C ALA A 170 9.03 -1.14 -4.64
N VAL A 171 10.17 -1.45 -5.24
CA VAL A 171 10.81 -2.77 -5.08
C VAL A 171 11.29 -2.98 -3.65
N ASP A 172 11.87 -1.97 -2.99
CA ASP A 172 12.33 -2.07 -1.62
C ASP A 172 11.18 -2.23 -0.61
N VAL A 173 10.02 -1.61 -0.87
CA VAL A 173 8.77 -1.90 -0.13
C VAL A 173 8.41 -3.38 -0.26
N GLY A 174 8.44 -3.93 -1.47
CA GLY A 174 8.16 -5.35 -1.70
C GLY A 174 9.16 -6.29 -1.04
N LYS A 175 10.45 -5.95 -1.02
CA LYS A 175 11.47 -6.70 -0.28
C LYS A 175 11.21 -6.71 1.22
N GLN A 176 10.94 -5.54 1.81
CA GLN A 176 10.65 -5.43 3.25
C GLN A 176 9.37 -6.19 3.63
N MET A 177 8.35 -6.14 2.75
CA MET A 177 7.13 -6.91 2.87
C MET A 177 7.36 -8.43 2.72
N ASN A 178 8.54 -8.86 2.29
CA ASN A 178 8.83 -10.25 1.88
C ASN A 178 7.78 -10.78 0.89
N ALA A 179 7.41 -9.92 -0.09
CA ALA A 179 6.45 -10.27 -1.11
C ALA A 179 7.04 -11.32 -2.06
N LYS A 180 6.28 -12.39 -2.33
CA LYS A 180 6.75 -13.47 -3.21
C LYS A 180 6.93 -12.97 -4.65
N PHE A 181 6.03 -12.14 -5.16
CA PHE A 181 6.16 -11.44 -6.43
C PHE A 181 5.79 -9.96 -6.30
N ILE A 182 6.48 -9.12 -7.06
CA ILE A 182 6.25 -7.67 -7.11
C ILE A 182 5.87 -7.30 -8.55
N ILE A 183 4.71 -6.69 -8.74
CA ILE A 183 4.25 -6.13 -10.01
C ILE A 183 4.31 -4.62 -9.88
N LEU A 184 5.12 -3.97 -10.72
CA LEU A 184 5.20 -2.52 -10.78
C LEU A 184 4.16 -1.98 -11.76
N TRP A 185 3.44 -0.94 -11.36
CA TRP A 185 2.41 -0.29 -12.17
C TRP A 185 2.42 1.24 -12.01
N HIS A 186 1.48 1.91 -12.67
CA HIS A 186 1.28 3.36 -12.59
C HIS A 186 2.49 4.20 -13.03
N PHE A 187 3.20 3.74 -14.06
CA PHE A 187 4.37 4.45 -14.58
C PHE A 187 3.98 5.83 -15.15
N SER A 188 4.83 6.84 -14.95
CA SER A 188 4.62 8.14 -15.59
C SER A 188 4.53 7.99 -17.11
N GLN A 189 3.52 8.63 -17.72
CA GLN A 189 3.30 8.66 -19.18
C GLN A 189 4.48 9.23 -19.98
N ARG A 190 5.46 9.85 -19.31
CA ARG A 190 6.72 10.30 -19.94
C ARG A 190 7.53 9.15 -20.55
N TYR A 191 7.30 7.91 -20.11
CA TYR A 191 7.94 6.72 -20.68
C TYR A 191 6.95 6.02 -21.61
N ALA A 192 7.12 6.22 -22.91
CA ALA A 192 6.21 5.68 -23.92
C ALA A 192 6.34 4.15 -24.15
N LYS A 193 7.33 3.50 -23.51
CA LYS A 193 7.68 2.10 -23.79
C LYS A 193 7.95 1.33 -22.49
N VAL A 194 9.20 0.96 -22.23
CA VAL A 194 9.59 0.20 -21.02
C VAL A 194 10.32 1.13 -20.06
N PRO A 195 9.88 1.25 -18.80
CA PRO A 195 10.56 2.07 -17.81
C PRO A 195 11.98 1.54 -17.58
N TYR A 196 12.94 2.46 -17.43
CA TYR A 196 14.34 2.09 -17.19
C TYR A 196 14.56 1.85 -15.71
N MET A 197 15.08 0.68 -15.37
CA MET A 197 15.43 0.31 -14.01
C MET A 197 16.95 0.10 -13.92
N LYS A 198 17.59 0.87 -13.06
CA LYS A 198 19.04 0.74 -12.83
C LYS A 198 19.31 -0.57 -12.10
N ARG A 199 20.08 -1.45 -12.73
CA ARG A 199 20.53 -2.70 -12.08
C ARG A 199 21.60 -2.36 -11.05
N THR A 200 21.25 -2.48 -9.77
CA THR A 200 22.21 -2.43 -8.67
C THR A 200 22.44 -3.87 -8.15
N PRO A 201 23.62 -4.17 -7.56
CA PRO A 201 23.89 -5.49 -6.99
C PRO A 201 22.84 -5.95 -5.97
N ASP A 202 22.25 -5.00 -5.25
CA ASP A 202 21.24 -5.23 -4.21
C ASP A 202 19.80 -5.38 -4.76
N LEU A 203 19.61 -5.08 -6.05
CA LEU A 203 18.31 -5.16 -6.72
C LEU A 203 18.20 -6.47 -7.51
N LYS A 204 17.71 -7.51 -6.83
CA LYS A 204 17.33 -8.76 -7.47
C LYS A 204 15.96 -8.61 -8.13
N LEU A 205 15.93 -8.70 -9.46
CA LEU A 205 14.70 -8.58 -10.27
C LEU A 205 14.03 -9.93 -10.55
N GLU A 206 14.47 -10.99 -9.90
CA GLU A 206 14.01 -12.37 -10.18
C GLU A 206 12.51 -12.55 -9.99
N ASN A 207 11.91 -11.78 -9.06
CA ASN A 207 10.49 -11.79 -8.76
C ASN A 207 9.79 -10.46 -9.05
N VAL A 208 10.41 -9.57 -9.85
CA VAL A 208 9.85 -8.27 -10.24
C VAL A 208 9.32 -8.34 -11.66
N CYS A 209 8.04 -7.99 -11.83
CA CYS A 209 7.34 -7.94 -13.11
C CYS A 209 6.93 -6.50 -13.43
N LEU A 210 7.16 -6.07 -14.67
CA LEU A 210 6.59 -4.81 -15.17
C LEU A 210 5.19 -5.10 -15.71
N SER A 211 4.22 -4.25 -15.36
CA SER A 211 2.88 -4.30 -15.96
C SER A 211 2.83 -3.53 -17.28
N PHE A 212 1.94 -3.97 -18.17
CA PHE A 212 1.66 -3.31 -19.44
C PHE A 212 0.16 -3.28 -19.68
N ASP A 213 -0.31 -2.30 -20.46
CA ASP A 213 -1.71 -2.22 -20.84
C ASP A 213 -2.18 -3.52 -21.51
N ASN A 214 -3.36 -4.01 -21.09
CA ASN A 214 -3.96 -5.27 -21.54
C ASN A 214 -3.18 -6.55 -21.16
N MET A 215 -2.16 -6.45 -20.31
CA MET A 215 -1.48 -7.62 -19.77
C MET A 215 -2.45 -8.49 -18.97
N ARG A 216 -2.48 -9.78 -19.28
CA ARG A 216 -3.26 -10.79 -18.55
C ARG A 216 -2.34 -11.91 -18.11
N ILE A 217 -2.28 -12.15 -16.81
CA ILE A 217 -1.43 -13.17 -16.21
C ILE A 217 -2.23 -13.97 -15.19
N LYS A 218 -1.98 -15.27 -15.11
CA LYS A 218 -2.40 -16.09 -13.98
C LYS A 218 -1.31 -16.03 -12.90
N LEU A 219 -1.67 -16.32 -11.65
CA LEU A 219 -0.68 -16.42 -10.56
C LEU A 219 0.41 -17.45 -10.87
N SER A 220 0.06 -18.54 -11.55
CA SER A 220 1.01 -19.57 -12.02
C SER A 220 2.03 -19.06 -13.04
N ASP A 221 1.71 -17.97 -13.76
CA ASP A 221 2.57 -17.43 -14.81
C ASP A 221 3.61 -16.45 -14.26
N LEU A 222 3.46 -15.97 -13.03
CA LEU A 222 4.34 -14.95 -12.42
C LEU A 222 5.83 -15.29 -12.47
N PRO A 223 6.29 -16.52 -12.13
CA PRO A 223 7.71 -16.87 -12.26
C PRO A 223 8.26 -16.69 -13.67
N ARG A 224 7.43 -16.88 -14.70
CA ARG A 224 7.81 -16.67 -16.10
C ARG A 224 7.68 -15.21 -16.49
N ALA A 225 6.63 -14.52 -16.04
CA ALA A 225 6.39 -13.11 -16.33
C ALA A 225 7.53 -12.21 -15.83
N CYS A 226 8.03 -12.43 -14.61
CA CYS A 226 9.17 -11.68 -14.05
C CYS A 226 10.45 -11.83 -14.90
N LYS A 227 10.64 -12.97 -15.57
CA LYS A 227 11.79 -13.20 -16.45
C LYS A 227 11.71 -12.44 -17.78
N LEU A 228 10.51 -11.99 -18.18
CA LEU A 228 10.32 -11.27 -19.45
C LEU A 228 10.83 -9.83 -19.41
N THR A 229 11.07 -9.27 -18.22
CA THR A 229 11.58 -7.90 -18.05
C THR A 229 12.83 -7.65 -18.91
N GLY A 230 13.82 -8.55 -18.88
CA GLY A 230 15.03 -8.43 -19.71
C GLY A 230 14.77 -8.52 -21.22
N THR A 231 13.78 -9.29 -21.63
CA THR A 231 13.36 -9.36 -23.05
C THR A 231 12.75 -8.04 -23.49
N PHE A 232 11.88 -7.44 -22.68
CA PHE A 232 11.29 -6.14 -22.97
C PHE A 232 12.35 -5.02 -23.00
N GLU A 233 13.28 -5.00 -22.05
CA GLU A 233 14.43 -4.09 -22.07
C GLU A 233 15.22 -4.20 -23.38
N SER A 234 15.47 -5.45 -23.85
CA SER A 234 16.22 -5.71 -25.08
C SER A 234 15.49 -5.23 -26.34
N LEU A 235 14.16 -5.38 -26.39
CA LEU A 235 13.33 -4.89 -27.51
C LEU A 235 13.39 -3.36 -27.65
N PHE A 236 13.64 -2.64 -26.55
CA PHE A 236 13.68 -1.18 -26.51
C PHE A 236 15.05 -0.65 -26.08
N ILE A 237 16.13 -1.33 -26.48
CA ILE A 237 17.49 -1.03 -26.03
C ILE A 237 17.93 0.43 -26.32
N LYS A 238 17.48 1.01 -27.43
CA LYS A 238 17.79 2.41 -27.78
C LYS A 238 17.20 3.38 -26.76
N GLU A 239 15.97 3.12 -26.34
CA GLU A 239 15.28 3.88 -25.31
C GLU A 239 15.91 3.64 -23.94
N GLN A 240 16.27 2.40 -23.61
CA GLN A 240 16.98 2.08 -22.36
C GLN A 240 18.28 2.89 -22.22
N VAL A 241 19.12 2.93 -23.27
CA VAL A 241 20.37 3.73 -23.28
C VAL A 241 20.08 5.23 -23.15
N LEU A 242 19.01 5.73 -23.76
CA LEU A 242 18.61 7.13 -23.63
C LEU A 242 18.17 7.47 -22.19
N TYR A 243 17.35 6.62 -21.60
CA TYR A 243 16.86 6.79 -20.22
C TYR A 243 17.98 6.66 -19.20
N GLU A 244 18.89 5.71 -19.38
CA GLU A 244 20.11 5.58 -18.58
C GLU A 244 20.92 6.88 -18.59
N ARG A 245 21.22 7.43 -19.78
CA ARG A 245 21.97 8.68 -19.89
C ARG A 245 21.27 9.86 -19.21
N ARG A 246 19.93 9.93 -19.28
CA ARG A 246 19.13 10.95 -18.59
C ARG A 246 19.21 10.78 -17.08
N SER A 247 19.10 9.55 -16.59
CA SER A 247 19.25 9.21 -15.16
C SER A 247 20.62 9.60 -14.64
N GLN A 248 21.70 9.19 -15.32
CA GLN A 248 23.06 9.56 -14.96
C GLN A 248 23.33 11.08 -14.99
N ARG A 249 22.64 11.85 -15.85
CA ARG A 249 22.75 13.32 -15.86
C ARG A 249 22.09 13.92 -14.62
N ARG A 250 20.91 13.44 -14.23
CA ARG A 250 20.21 13.90 -13.02
C ARG A 250 20.94 13.51 -11.74
N GLU A 251 21.47 12.29 -11.66
CA GLU A 251 22.25 11.85 -10.50
C GLU A 251 23.52 12.69 -10.28
N ARG A 252 24.04 13.33 -11.33
CA ARG A 252 25.20 14.23 -11.26
C ARG A 252 24.82 15.69 -11.05
N ASP A 253 23.54 16.02 -11.04
CA ASP A 253 23.07 17.37 -10.78
C ASP A 253 23.38 17.73 -9.31
N PRO A 254 24.18 18.79 -9.04
CA PRO A 254 24.55 19.18 -7.68
C PRO A 254 23.36 19.42 -6.76
N GLU A 255 22.25 19.92 -7.31
CA GLU A 255 21.03 20.18 -6.54
C GLU A 255 20.34 18.87 -6.12
N VAL A 256 20.33 17.88 -7.02
CA VAL A 256 19.81 16.53 -6.72
C VAL A 256 20.68 15.83 -5.69
N LEU A 257 22.00 15.89 -5.83
CA LEU A 257 22.96 15.29 -4.88
C LEU A 257 22.78 15.85 -3.47
N MET A 258 22.82 17.18 -3.33
CA MET A 258 22.72 17.86 -2.03
C MET A 258 21.37 17.59 -1.35
N ASN A 259 20.29 17.48 -2.13
CA ASN A 259 18.96 17.18 -1.61
C ASN A 259 18.78 15.69 -1.29
N ASN A 260 19.35 14.76 -2.06
CA ASN A 260 19.33 13.33 -1.76
C ASN A 260 20.08 13.02 -0.46
N GLU A 261 21.21 13.69 -0.20
CA GLU A 261 21.90 13.59 1.09
C GLU A 261 21.02 14.05 2.26
N ARG A 262 20.29 15.17 2.09
CA ARG A 262 19.35 15.67 3.09
C ARG A 262 18.23 14.67 3.37
N ILE A 263 17.59 14.11 2.34
CA ILE A 263 16.51 13.12 2.50
C ILE A 263 17.03 11.84 3.17
N ASN A 264 18.16 11.31 2.71
CA ASN A 264 18.76 10.12 3.32
C ASN A 264 19.10 10.33 4.80
N SER A 265 19.55 11.54 5.17
CA SER A 265 19.77 11.90 6.57
C SER A 265 18.47 11.97 7.39
N GLN A 266 17.37 12.46 6.80
CA GLN A 266 16.05 12.53 7.45
C GLN A 266 15.41 11.15 7.61
N ASN A 267 15.52 10.28 6.59
CA ASN A 267 15.03 8.91 6.63
C ASN A 267 15.82 8.08 7.64
N LYS A 268 17.16 8.15 7.66
CA LYS A 268 17.97 7.52 8.72
C LYS A 268 17.56 7.95 10.12
N ARG A 269 17.24 9.23 10.32
CA ARG A 269 16.75 9.76 11.61
C ARG A 269 15.31 9.32 11.94
N ARG A 270 14.49 8.97 10.95
CA ARG A 270 13.16 8.37 11.17
C ARG A 270 13.32 6.89 11.50
N ASP A 271 14.10 6.15 10.73
CA ASP A 271 14.32 4.71 10.93
C ASP A 271 15.01 4.41 12.27
N GLN A 272 15.97 5.25 12.69
CA GLN A 272 16.60 5.13 14.02
C GLN A 272 15.64 5.39 15.19
N ARG A 273 14.58 6.18 14.99
CA ARG A 273 13.57 6.44 16.03
C ARG A 273 12.59 5.28 16.22
N TYR A 274 12.52 4.36 15.26
CA TYR A 274 11.60 3.22 15.28
C TYR A 274 12.32 1.87 15.22
N ALA A 275 13.65 1.86 15.39
CA ALA A 275 14.42 0.64 15.57
C ALA A 275 13.98 -0.05 16.87
N VAL A 276 13.33 -1.20 16.75
CA VAL A 276 13.03 -2.08 17.90
C VAL A 276 14.37 -2.53 18.49
N PRO A 277 14.61 -2.40 19.81
CA PRO A 277 15.82 -2.93 20.41
C PRO A 277 15.86 -4.44 20.21
N THR A 278 16.83 -4.92 19.46
CA THR A 278 17.16 -6.34 19.41
C THR A 278 17.49 -6.79 20.83
N GLN A 279 16.70 -7.69 21.41
CA GLN A 279 17.05 -8.33 22.67
C GLN A 279 18.40 -9.03 22.47
N GLN A 280 19.46 -8.45 23.03
CA GLN A 280 20.74 -9.12 23.15
C GLN A 280 20.52 -10.34 24.04
N SER A 281 20.97 -11.48 23.51
CA SER A 281 21.14 -12.73 24.23
C SER A 281 21.79 -12.47 25.59
N THR A 282 21.10 -12.85 26.66
CA THR A 282 21.67 -12.89 28.01
C THR A 282 22.82 -13.88 28.02
N ASP A 283 24.05 -13.35 28.12
CA ASP A 283 25.23 -14.12 28.45
C ASP A 283 25.04 -14.77 29.83
N VAL A 284 25.34 -16.07 29.86
CA VAL A 284 25.37 -16.91 31.06
C VAL A 284 26.46 -16.39 31.99
N VAL A 285 26.09 -15.69 33.06
CA VAL A 285 27.00 -15.35 34.15
C VAL A 285 27.11 -16.57 35.07
N GLN A 286 28.31 -17.16 35.11
CA GLN A 286 28.69 -18.18 36.08
C GLN A 286 28.68 -17.61 37.50
N GLU A 287 27.96 -18.27 38.40
CA GLU A 287 27.98 -18.02 39.84
C GLU A 287 29.36 -18.30 40.47
N LYS A 288 29.80 -17.40 41.35
CA LYS A 288 30.69 -17.71 42.48
C LYS A 288 30.19 -17.01 43.74
N PRO A 289 30.45 -17.59 44.94
CA PRO A 289 29.54 -17.47 46.08
C PRO A 289 29.89 -16.35 47.07
N ARG A 290 28.81 -15.79 47.63
CA ARG A 290 28.58 -15.15 48.94
C ARG A 290 29.79 -14.73 49.80
N GLU A 291 29.77 -13.46 50.18
CA GLU A 291 30.04 -13.00 51.54
C GLU A 291 28.91 -12.08 52.02
N GLN A 292 28.60 -12.18 53.32
CA GLN A 292 27.46 -11.58 54.02
C GLN A 292 27.83 -10.22 54.61
N GLU A 293 26.89 -9.27 54.63
CA GLU A 293 26.68 -8.22 55.67
C GLU A 293 25.44 -7.38 55.26
N SER A 294 24.28 -7.59 55.87
CA SER A 294 23.70 -6.93 57.07
C SER A 294 22.88 -5.66 56.79
N VAL A 295 21.56 -5.86 56.78
CA VAL A 295 20.45 -5.06 57.36
C VAL A 295 20.52 -3.52 57.35
N ASN A 296 19.60 -2.86 56.63
CA ASN A 296 18.62 -1.89 57.19
C ASN A 296 17.74 -1.26 56.08
N GLU A 297 16.42 -1.27 56.32
CA GLU A 297 15.37 -0.42 55.71
C GLU A 297 14.81 0.49 56.83
N PRO A 298 13.91 1.47 56.59
CA PRO A 298 13.62 2.24 55.37
C PRO A 298 13.52 3.78 55.66
N HIS A 299 13.40 4.62 54.63
CA HIS A 299 12.80 5.96 54.79
C HIS A 299 12.06 6.43 53.52
N GLU A 300 10.90 7.03 53.79
CA GLU A 300 9.85 7.53 52.88
C GLU A 300 10.18 8.81 52.10
N SER A 301 9.30 9.08 51.12
CA SER A 301 8.97 10.38 50.48
C SER A 301 9.97 10.84 49.41
N GLU A 302 9.59 11.28 48.21
CA GLU A 302 8.62 12.32 47.88
C GLU A 302 8.08 12.23 46.43
N SER A 303 6.87 12.74 46.23
CA SER A 303 6.18 12.87 44.95
C SER A 303 6.72 14.02 44.10
N VAL A 304 6.94 13.81 42.79
CA VAL A 304 7.01 14.91 41.81
C VAL A 304 6.06 14.62 40.66
N LYS A 305 4.95 15.37 40.67
CA LYS A 305 3.99 15.52 39.56
C LYS A 305 4.67 16.32 38.44
N GLN A 306 4.70 15.79 37.22
CA GLN A 306 4.95 16.61 36.02
C GLN A 306 3.66 16.81 35.22
N ARG A 307 3.42 18.09 34.93
CA ARG A 307 2.23 18.66 34.30
C ARG A 307 2.21 18.41 32.79
N ILE A 308 1.03 18.08 32.32
CA ILE A 308 0.60 18.14 30.92
C ILE A 308 0.49 19.62 30.50
N VAL A 309 1.07 19.97 29.35
CA VAL A 309 0.83 21.24 28.66
C VAL A 309 0.31 20.92 27.27
N VAL A 310 -0.96 21.25 27.03
CA VAL A 310 -1.62 21.24 25.71
C VAL A 310 -1.59 22.68 25.20
N SER A 311 -1.03 22.93 24.02
CA SER A 311 -1.19 24.20 23.31
C SER A 311 -2.05 24.00 22.07
N SER A 312 -3.24 24.59 22.10
CA SER A 312 -4.12 24.82 20.96
C SER A 312 -3.70 26.10 20.23
N THR A 313 -3.63 26.06 18.90
CA THR A 313 -3.73 27.27 18.07
C THR A 313 -4.51 26.94 16.79
N THR A 314 -5.69 27.55 16.73
CA THR A 314 -6.38 28.19 15.58
C THR A 314 -6.18 27.64 14.18
#